data_AF-A0A3A0BHR9-F1
#
_entry.id   AF-A0A3A0BHR9-F1
#
_cell.length_a   1.000
_cell.length_b   1.000
_cell.length_c   1.000
_cell.angle_alpha   90.00
_cell.angle_beta   90.00
_cell.angle_gamma   90.00
#
_symmetry.space_group_name_H-M   'P 1'
#
loop_
_entity.id
_entity.type
_entity.pdbx_description
1 polymer ?
#
loop_
_entity_poly.entity_id
_entity_poly.type
_entity_poly.pdbx_seq_one_letter_code
_entity_poly.pdbx_strand_id
1 'polypeptide(L)' 'MGERVRVGMIGTSWYAGSLHLPSLTSHPQAEVTAICGRNADRAQELAAK' A
#
# COMPACT_ATOMS: atom_id res chain seq x y z
N MET A 1 17.31 14.56 -6.84
CA MET A 1 16.22 13.57 -6.78
C MET A 1 16.52 12.64 -5.63
N GLY A 2 15.87 12.84 -4.48
CA GLY A 2 16.04 11.95 -3.33
C GLY A 2 15.44 10.58 -3.63
N GLU A 3 16.04 9.53 -3.07
CA GLU A 3 15.62 8.15 -3.25
C GLU A 3 14.18 7.95 -2.75
N ARG A 4 13.35 7.20 -3.49
CA ARG A 4 11.98 6.89 -3.07
C ARG A 4 12.01 5.84 -1.97
N VAL A 5 11.27 6.09 -0.90
CA VAL A 5 11.10 5.13 0.19
C VAL A 5 10.18 4.01 -0.30
N ARG A 6 10.72 2.79 -0.34
CA ARG A 6 9.96 1.59 -0.69
C ARG A 6 9.21 1.09 0.54
N VAL A 7 7.90 1.01 0.44
CA VAL A 7 7.01 0.65 1.56
C VAL A 7 6.30 -0.66 1.25
N GLY A 8 6.42 -1.61 2.18
CA GLY A 8 5.60 -2.82 2.21
C GLY A 8 4.47 -2.68 3.21
N MET A 9 3.22 -2.86 2.79
CA MET A 9 2.06 -2.80 3.67
C MET A 9 1.70 -4.19 4.17
N ILE A 10 1.63 -4.38 5.50
CA ILE A 10 1.17 -5.63 6.13
C ILE A 10 -0.16 -5.35 6.83
N GLY A 11 -1.20 -6.06 6.42
CA GLY A 11 -2.56 -5.87 6.91
C GLY A 11 -3.45 -5.20 5.87
N THR A 12 -4.51 -5.89 5.47
CA THR A 12 -5.45 -5.47 4.42
C THR A 12 -6.79 -5.07 5.04
N SER A 13 -6.74 -4.32 6.14
CA SER A 13 -7.95 -3.82 6.80
C SER A 13 -8.64 -2.76 5.91
N TRP A 14 -9.91 -2.48 6.19
CA TRP A 14 -10.62 -1.40 5.52
C TRP A 14 -9.90 -0.05 5.68
N TYR A 15 -9.36 0.21 6.88
CA TYR A 15 -8.59 1.40 7.19
C TYR A 15 -7.31 1.50 6.37
N ALA A 16 -6.60 0.38 6.19
CA ALA A 16 -5.39 0.34 5.38
C ALA A 16 -5.67 0.67 3.90
N GLY A 17 -6.77 0.16 3.34
CA GLY A 17 -7.17 0.45 1.97
C GLY A 17 -7.72 1.86 1.73
N SER A 18 -8.36 2.46 2.74
CA SER A 18 -9.01 3.77 2.60
C SER A 18 -8.12 4.95 2.98
N LEU A 19 -7.14 4.76 3.87
CA LEU A 19 -6.30 5.84 4.39
C LEU A 19 -4.82 5.62 4.07
N HIS A 20 -4.25 4.48 4.48
CA HIS A 20 -2.80 4.26 4.29
C HIS A 20 -2.41 4.16 2.82
N LEU A 21 -3.15 3.38 2.02
CA LEU A 21 -2.82 3.20 0.60
C LEU A 21 -2.91 4.52 -0.18
N PRO A 22 -4.01 5.32 -0.12
CA PRO A 22 -4.06 6.60 -0.83
C PRO A 22 -3.06 7.64 -0.34
N SER A 23 -2.77 7.68 0.97
CA SER A 23 -1.77 8.61 1.52
C SER A 23 -0.35 8.26 1.04
N LEU A 24 -0.03 6.97 0.94
CA LEU A 24 1.28 6.51 0.47
C LEU A 24 1.44 6.68 -1.04
N THR A 25 0.41 6.39 -1.83
CA THR A 25 0.47 6.54 -3.30
C THR A 25 0.45 8.00 -3.76
N SER A 26 -0.15 8.90 -2.99
CA SER A 26 -0.15 10.34 -3.26
C SER A 26 1.20 11.01 -2.97
N HIS A 27 2.06 10.37 -2.16
CA HIS A 27 3.31 11.00 -1.73
C HIS A 27 4.44 10.79 -2.76
N PRO A 28 5.05 11.85 -3.31
CA PRO A 28 6.01 11.74 -4.42
C PRO A 28 7.33 11.03 -4.05
N GLN A 29 7.59 10.86 -2.75
CA GLN A 29 8.78 10.17 -2.23
C GLN A 29 8.48 8.78 -1.66
N ALA A 30 7.24 8.29 -1.73
CA ALA A 30 6.87 6.96 -1.27
C ALA A 30 6.42 6.09 -2.45
N GLU A 31 6.82 4.83 -2.43
CA GLU A 31 6.41 3.83 -3.41
C GLU A 31 5.98 2.57 -2.67
N VAL A 32 4.71 2.19 -2.80
CA VAL A 32 4.20 0.94 -2.21
C VAL A 32 4.60 -0.21 -3.13
N THR A 33 5.54 -1.03 -2.70
CA THR A 33 6.10 -2.12 -3.53
C THR A 33 5.55 -3.50 -3.19
N ALA A 34 4.87 -3.65 -2.05
CA ALA A 34 4.30 -4.91 -1.61
C ALA A 34 3.08 -4.70 -0.71
N ILE A 35 2.09 -5.58 -0.84
CA ILE A 35 0.95 -5.67 0.08
C ILE A 35 0.82 -7.13 0.52
N CYS A 36 0.82 -7.36 1.84
CA CYS A 36 0.66 -8.66 2.46
C CYS A 36 -0.53 -8.64 3.42
N GLY A 37 -1.39 -9.65 3.36
CA GLY A 37 -2.55 -9.78 4.22
C GLY A 37 -2.93 -11.23 4.43
N ARG A 38 -3.74 -11.49 5.48
CA ARG A 38 -4.28 -12.83 5.75
C ARG A 38 -5.19 -13.32 4.63
N ASN A 39 -5.96 -12.40 4.02
CA ASN A 39 -6.81 -12.70 2.89
C ASN A 39 -6.09 -12.25 1.60
N ALA A 40 -5.72 -13.21 0.76
CA ALA A 40 -5.00 -12.97 -0.48
C ALA A 40 -5.84 -12.18 -1.49
N ASP A 41 -7.13 -12.47 -1.62
CA ASP A 41 -8.03 -11.76 -2.54
C ASP A 41 -8.09 -10.28 -2.18
N ARG A 42 -8.21 -9.98 -0.87
CA ARG A 42 -8.22 -8.60 -0.38
C ARG A 42 -6.89 -7.88 -0.62
N ALA A 43 -5.76 -8.59 -0.50
CA ALA A 43 -4.45 -8.02 -0.80
C ALA A 43 -4.32 -7.69 -2.29
N GLN A 44 -4.81 -8.55 -3.17
CA GLN A 44 -4.81 -8.33 -4.62
C GLN A 44 -5.75 -7.18 -5.03
N GLU A 45 -6.95 -7.10 -4.45
CA GLU A 45 -7.86 -5.97 -4.66
C GLU A 45 -7.21 -4.63 -4.30
N LEU A 46 -6.43 -4.59 -3.22
CA LEU A 46 -5.73 -3.38 -2.80
C LEU A 46 -4.51 -3.08 -3.68
N ALA A 47 -3.83 -4.10 -4.19
CA ALA A 47 -2.71 -3.92 -5.11
C ALA A 47 -3.14 -3.44 -6.50
N ALA A 48 -4.40 -3.69 -6.89
CA ALA A 48 -4.99 -3.24 -8.15
C ALA A 48 -5.58 -1.82 -8.09
N LYS A 49 -5.54 -1.14 -6.94
CA LYS A 49 -6.03 0.22 -6.73
C LYS A 49 -4.89 1.23 -6.77
#